data_AF-A0A7X7ERS9-F1
#
_entry.id   AF-A0A7X7ERS9-F1
#
_cell.length_a   1.000
_cell.length_b   1.000
_cell.length_c   1.000
_cell.angle_alpha   90.00
_cell.angle_beta   90.00
_cell.angle_gamma   90.00
#
_symmetry.space_group_name_H-M   'P 1'
#
loop_
_entity.id
_entity.type
_entity.pdbx_description
1 polymer ?
#
loop_
_entity_poly.entity_id
_entity_poly.type
_entity_poly.pdbx_seq_one_letter_code
_entity_poly.pdbx_strand_id
1 'polypeptide(L)'
;MKNRLLLLMACTFATLSLFAPAFAANLGTANDYNLFVFEDFYAQTGSGIGGNVAIGGNAYMSSYSVARQLQGNNAKLVVDGDLTWEVYGTVGNDGSGNIYVGGTPNIHSNVTYNEPCLPQNIVDFSAARSYLNQASSIWSTQASTGTVSLEWGTLDLVGSSTELNVFNLTTQELDINTLNITAPADSTVLVNVSGSNVIMENFGMFLKNGLTSNYVLFNFYEATSLKLTGCEFNGSILAPDAAIDFQYPILNGTLIGKSIGEPYTRCGTMYHVPFQGDLPAVPEPATLLLFVSGAFLLAEKKKIKFKQ
;
A
#
# COMPACT_ATOMS: atom_id res chain seq x y z
N MET A 1 69.86 18.39 -20.13
CA MET A 1 69.86 17.07 -19.44
C MET A 1 68.97 17.19 -18.22
N LYS A 2 67.94 16.32 -18.10
CA LYS A 2 67.05 16.10 -16.94
C LYS A 2 66.18 17.32 -16.55
N ASN A 3 64.85 17.28 -16.43
CA ASN A 3 63.96 16.21 -15.97
C ASN A 3 62.52 16.40 -16.50
N ARG A 4 61.84 15.26 -16.68
CA ARG A 4 60.45 15.07 -17.12
C ARG A 4 59.44 15.47 -16.02
N LEU A 5 58.27 15.98 -16.42
CA LEU A 5 57.03 15.66 -15.71
C LEU A 5 55.87 15.50 -16.72
N LEU A 6 55.46 14.25 -16.90
CA LEU A 6 54.25 13.82 -17.59
C LEU A 6 53.03 14.49 -16.95
N LEU A 7 52.21 15.18 -17.74
CA LEU A 7 50.84 15.48 -17.33
C LEU A 7 49.97 14.27 -17.70
N LEU A 8 49.71 13.42 -16.71
CA LEU A 8 48.84 12.27 -16.81
C LEU A 8 47.39 12.78 -16.98
N MET A 9 46.84 12.62 -18.18
CA MET A 9 45.44 12.86 -18.48
C MET A 9 44.62 11.73 -17.85
N ALA A 10 44.17 11.93 -16.61
CA ALA A 10 43.25 11.02 -15.94
C ALA A 10 41.84 11.23 -16.51
N CYS A 11 41.50 10.50 -17.58
CA CYS A 11 40.12 10.24 -17.94
C CYS A 11 39.53 9.31 -16.87
N THR A 12 38.93 9.88 -15.84
CA THR A 12 38.03 9.14 -14.95
C THR A 12 36.80 8.75 -15.74
N PHE A 13 36.79 7.51 -16.23
CA PHE A 13 35.57 6.81 -16.59
C PHE A 13 34.66 6.81 -15.36
N ALA A 14 33.58 7.58 -15.41
CA ALA A 14 32.46 7.37 -14.50
C ALA A 14 31.86 6.01 -14.88
N THR A 15 32.24 4.98 -14.14
CA THR A 15 31.54 3.70 -14.18
C THR A 15 30.10 3.98 -13.78
N LEU A 16 29.19 3.91 -14.76
CA LEU A 16 27.76 3.85 -14.51
C LEU A 16 27.53 2.53 -13.77
N SER A 17 27.57 2.57 -12.44
CA SER A 17 27.15 1.45 -11.61
C SER A 17 25.66 1.26 -11.88
N LEU A 18 25.34 0.26 -12.69
CA LEU A 18 24.01 -0.35 -12.70
C LEU A 18 23.76 -0.84 -11.28
N PHE A 19 23.11 -0.02 -10.47
CA PHE A 19 22.47 -0.53 -9.27
C PHE A 19 21.39 -1.48 -9.78
N ALA A 20 21.63 -2.79 -9.62
CA ALA A 20 20.51 -3.70 -9.54
C ALA A 20 19.58 -3.14 -8.44
N PRO A 21 18.27 -2.98 -8.68
CA PRO A 21 17.38 -2.55 -7.61
C PRO A 21 17.51 -3.58 -6.49
N ALA A 22 17.99 -3.16 -5.33
CA ALA A 22 17.87 -3.99 -4.14
C ALA A 22 16.38 -4.10 -3.84
N PHE A 23 15.83 -5.31 -3.94
CA PHE A 23 14.48 -5.62 -3.47
C PHE A 23 14.49 -5.50 -1.94
N ALA A 24 13.78 -4.51 -1.42
CA ALA A 24 13.70 -4.23 0.03
C ALA A 24 12.56 -3.27 0.41
N ALA A 25 11.74 -2.80 -0.55
CA ALA A 25 10.65 -1.88 -0.25
C ALA A 25 9.36 -2.64 0.07
N ASN A 26 8.54 -2.05 0.95
CA ASN A 26 7.19 -2.50 1.28
C ASN A 26 6.23 -1.30 1.31
N LEU A 27 5.05 -1.47 1.92
CA LEU A 27 4.03 -0.42 2.05
C LEU A 27 4.36 0.66 3.11
N GLY A 28 5.61 0.75 3.58
CA GLY A 28 6.05 1.72 4.58
C GLY A 28 5.28 1.57 5.89
N THR A 29 4.95 2.70 6.54
CA THR A 29 4.13 2.71 7.77
C THR A 29 2.77 2.03 7.59
N ALA A 30 2.18 2.06 6.37
CA ALA A 30 0.89 1.43 6.13
C ALA A 30 0.93 -0.10 6.18
N ASN A 31 2.13 -0.71 6.06
CA ASN A 31 2.30 -2.17 6.11
C ASN A 31 1.91 -2.79 7.46
N ASP A 32 1.89 -1.99 8.53
CA ASP A 32 1.50 -2.41 9.89
C ASP A 32 -0.02 -2.45 10.12
N TYR A 33 -0.79 -1.99 9.13
CA TYR A 33 -2.23 -1.84 9.20
C TYR A 33 -2.91 -2.70 8.16
N ASN A 34 -4.05 -3.27 8.53
CA ASN A 34 -4.90 -4.01 7.60
C ASN A 34 -5.69 -3.05 6.70
N LEU A 35 -6.15 -1.92 7.27
CA LEU A 35 -6.77 -0.82 6.56
C LEU A 35 -6.02 0.48 6.89
N PHE A 36 -5.67 1.24 5.84
CA PHE A 36 -5.03 2.54 5.96
C PHE A 36 -5.70 3.53 4.99
N VAL A 37 -6.44 4.51 5.50
CA VAL A 37 -7.03 5.56 4.68
C VAL A 37 -6.51 6.93 5.08
N PHE A 38 -6.32 7.82 4.10
CA PHE A 38 -5.75 9.15 4.33
C PHE A 38 -6.77 10.19 4.78
N GLU A 39 -8.04 9.98 4.46
CA GLU A 39 -9.16 10.86 4.78
C GLU A 39 -10.20 10.07 5.58
N ASP A 40 -11.47 10.42 5.44
CA ASP A 40 -12.53 9.92 6.32
C ASP A 40 -12.87 8.43 6.07
N PHE A 41 -13.32 7.79 7.16
CA PHE A 41 -13.77 6.41 7.18
C PHE A 41 -15.17 6.27 7.78
N TYR A 42 -16.06 5.57 7.08
CA TYR A 42 -17.43 5.32 7.49
C TYR A 42 -17.72 3.81 7.49
N ALA A 43 -18.16 3.27 8.63
CA ALA A 43 -18.55 1.86 8.77
C ALA A 43 -19.69 1.69 9.78
N GLN A 44 -20.90 1.40 9.32
CA GLN A 44 -22.09 1.26 10.16
C GLN A 44 -22.52 -0.19 10.44
N THR A 45 -22.18 -1.13 9.56
CA THR A 45 -22.47 -2.56 9.75
C THR A 45 -21.44 -3.40 9.01
N GLY A 46 -21.11 -4.59 9.54
CA GLY A 46 -20.24 -5.55 8.84
C GLY A 46 -19.55 -6.53 9.77
N SER A 47 -18.68 -7.38 9.21
CA SER A 47 -17.96 -8.41 9.95
C SER A 47 -16.66 -7.90 10.60
N GLY A 48 -16.33 -6.62 10.45
CA GLY A 48 -15.13 -6.02 11.04
C GLY A 48 -13.83 -6.32 10.31
N ILE A 49 -12.74 -5.77 10.85
CA ILE A 49 -11.39 -5.87 10.31
C ILE A 49 -10.53 -6.72 11.25
N GLY A 50 -9.82 -7.70 10.69
CA GLY A 50 -8.97 -8.63 11.41
C GLY A 50 -7.75 -7.96 12.04
N GLY A 51 -7.09 -7.07 11.32
CA GLY A 51 -5.89 -6.37 11.81
C GLY A 51 -6.12 -4.91 12.19
N ASN A 52 -5.02 -4.21 12.40
CA ASN A 52 -5.00 -2.81 12.82
C ASN A 52 -5.59 -1.88 11.76
N VAL A 53 -6.10 -0.73 12.20
CA VAL A 53 -6.72 0.27 11.32
C VAL A 53 -6.12 1.65 11.57
N ALA A 54 -5.82 2.38 10.50
CA ALA A 54 -5.37 3.78 10.54
C ALA A 54 -6.21 4.66 9.60
N ILE A 55 -6.70 5.78 10.13
CA ILE A 55 -7.61 6.71 9.46
C ILE A 55 -7.03 8.13 9.63
N GLY A 56 -6.68 8.77 8.52
CA GLY A 56 -6.08 10.11 8.51
C GLY A 56 -7.08 11.26 8.61
N GLY A 57 -8.37 10.97 8.43
CA GLY A 57 -9.47 11.91 8.67
C GLY A 57 -10.29 11.55 9.90
N ASN A 58 -11.58 11.83 9.83
CA ASN A 58 -12.56 11.45 10.84
C ASN A 58 -13.01 10.00 10.65
N ALA A 59 -13.39 9.35 11.75
CA ALA A 59 -13.93 8.00 11.75
C ALA A 59 -15.37 8.00 12.28
N TYR A 60 -16.29 7.44 11.50
CA TYR A 60 -17.70 7.26 11.86
C TYR A 60 -18.04 5.78 11.84
N MET A 61 -18.21 5.20 13.03
CA MET A 61 -18.32 3.77 13.21
C MET A 61 -19.57 3.38 14.00
N SER A 62 -20.18 2.25 13.65
CA SER A 62 -21.30 1.66 14.37
C SER A 62 -21.30 0.16 14.10
N SER A 63 -21.58 -0.67 15.11
CA SER A 63 -21.69 -2.13 15.01
C SER A 63 -20.57 -2.80 14.20
N TYR A 64 -19.34 -2.35 14.40
CA TYR A 64 -18.16 -2.74 13.62
C TYR A 64 -16.97 -2.90 14.56
N SER A 65 -16.17 -3.96 14.41
CA SER A 65 -15.00 -4.22 15.27
C SER A 65 -13.72 -4.22 14.44
N VAL A 66 -12.61 -3.79 15.05
CA VAL A 66 -11.30 -3.66 14.41
C VAL A 66 -10.24 -4.43 15.18
N ALA A 67 -9.16 -4.82 14.51
CA ALA A 67 -8.10 -5.65 15.09
C ALA A 67 -8.63 -6.96 15.71
N ARG A 68 -9.68 -7.55 15.15
CA ARG A 68 -10.38 -8.73 15.69
C ARG A 68 -9.54 -10.01 15.79
N GLN A 69 -8.42 -10.08 15.08
CA GLN A 69 -7.48 -11.21 15.10
C GLN A 69 -6.21 -10.88 15.90
N LEU A 70 -6.18 -9.71 16.54
CA LEU A 70 -5.10 -9.23 17.40
C LEU A 70 -5.64 -8.99 18.81
N GLN A 71 -4.75 -8.79 19.78
CA GLN A 71 -5.13 -8.55 21.18
C GLN A 71 -4.05 -7.71 21.88
N GLY A 72 -4.42 -7.11 23.00
CA GLY A 72 -3.56 -6.26 23.82
C GLY A 72 -2.94 -5.13 23.01
N ASN A 73 -1.68 -4.81 23.33
CA ASN A 73 -0.96 -3.71 22.68
C ASN A 73 -0.71 -3.90 21.18
N ASN A 74 -0.88 -5.10 20.64
CA ASN A 74 -0.75 -5.36 19.21
C ASN A 74 -1.99 -4.95 18.42
N ALA A 75 -3.16 -4.86 19.09
CA ALA A 75 -4.41 -4.39 18.51
C ALA A 75 -4.53 -2.87 18.67
N LYS A 76 -4.68 -2.15 17.55
CA LYS A 76 -4.78 -0.69 17.53
C LYS A 76 -5.77 -0.18 16.48
N LEU A 77 -6.50 0.86 16.87
CA LEU A 77 -7.21 1.78 16.00
C LEU A 77 -6.54 3.16 16.10
N VAL A 78 -6.23 3.77 14.97
CA VAL A 78 -5.60 5.09 14.90
C VAL A 78 -6.49 6.00 14.07
N VAL A 79 -6.87 7.16 14.62
CA VAL A 79 -7.70 8.18 13.97
C VAL A 79 -7.03 9.54 14.17
N ASP A 80 -6.67 10.23 13.10
CA ASP A 80 -6.04 11.56 13.19
C ASP A 80 -7.07 12.66 13.50
N GLY A 81 -8.29 12.53 12.99
CA GLY A 81 -9.41 13.44 13.26
C GLY A 81 -10.26 13.05 14.46
N ASP A 82 -11.55 13.40 14.40
CA ASP A 82 -12.55 13.02 15.37
C ASP A 82 -12.97 11.55 15.20
N LEU A 83 -13.22 10.85 16.31
CA LEU A 83 -13.75 9.49 16.32
C LEU A 83 -15.18 9.52 16.87
N THR A 84 -16.16 9.14 16.06
CA THR A 84 -17.54 8.90 16.50
C THR A 84 -17.85 7.41 16.37
N TRP A 85 -18.11 6.74 17.50
CA TRP A 85 -18.46 5.33 17.53
C TRP A 85 -19.83 5.15 18.20
N GLU A 86 -20.87 5.08 17.38
CA GLU A 86 -22.26 5.29 17.80
C GLU A 86 -22.80 4.20 18.71
N VAL A 87 -22.51 2.93 18.42
CA VAL A 87 -22.92 1.79 19.25
C VAL A 87 -22.15 0.54 18.82
N TYR A 88 -21.91 -0.39 19.75
CA TYR A 88 -21.34 -1.72 19.56
C TYR A 88 -20.02 -1.79 18.77
N GLY A 89 -19.03 -2.45 19.34
CA GLY A 89 -17.77 -2.66 18.65
C GLY A 89 -16.68 -3.08 19.61
N THR A 90 -15.55 -3.47 19.06
CA THR A 90 -14.40 -3.89 19.86
C THR A 90 -13.12 -3.55 19.14
N VAL A 91 -12.11 -3.12 19.88
CA VAL A 91 -10.72 -3.06 19.41
C VAL A 91 -9.96 -4.23 20.04
N GLY A 92 -9.48 -5.16 19.21
CA GLY A 92 -8.91 -6.42 19.69
C GLY A 92 -9.96 -7.53 19.87
N ASN A 93 -9.55 -8.79 19.77
CA ASN A 93 -10.43 -9.94 19.94
C ASN A 93 -11.08 -10.02 21.34
N ASP A 94 -10.39 -9.52 22.34
CA ASP A 94 -10.75 -9.53 23.76
C ASP A 94 -11.15 -8.13 24.28
N GLY A 95 -11.18 -7.12 23.41
CA GLY A 95 -11.43 -5.74 23.81
C GLY A 95 -10.30 -5.06 24.57
N SER A 96 -9.07 -5.61 24.52
CA SER A 96 -7.90 -5.01 25.17
C SER A 96 -7.03 -4.17 24.22
N GLY A 97 -7.52 -3.89 23.01
CA GLY A 97 -6.81 -3.07 22.03
C GLY A 97 -6.87 -1.58 22.33
N ASN A 98 -5.87 -0.85 21.85
CA ASN A 98 -5.71 0.59 22.10
C ASN A 98 -6.38 1.44 21.02
N ILE A 99 -6.95 2.59 21.41
CA ILE A 99 -7.43 3.61 20.48
C ILE A 99 -6.54 4.85 20.61
N TYR A 100 -6.05 5.34 19.47
CA TYR A 100 -5.29 6.59 19.35
C TYR A 100 -6.13 7.61 18.57
N VAL A 101 -6.41 8.78 19.15
CA VAL A 101 -7.25 9.83 18.54
C VAL A 101 -6.54 11.18 18.57
N GLY A 102 -6.52 11.89 17.44
CA GLY A 102 -5.95 13.24 17.34
C GLY A 102 -6.98 14.35 17.61
N GLY A 103 -8.25 14.11 17.27
CA GLY A 103 -9.39 14.95 17.60
C GLY A 103 -10.17 14.51 18.85
N THR A 104 -11.49 14.58 18.77
CA THR A 104 -12.42 14.30 19.87
C THR A 104 -12.98 12.88 19.78
N PRO A 105 -12.79 12.02 20.80
CA PRO A 105 -13.46 10.72 20.88
C PRO A 105 -14.88 10.84 21.45
N ASN A 106 -15.87 10.48 20.64
CA ASN A 106 -17.28 10.30 21.00
C ASN A 106 -17.64 8.81 20.87
N ILE A 107 -17.34 8.02 21.90
CA ILE A 107 -17.46 6.57 21.89
C ILE A 107 -18.60 6.13 22.81
N HIS A 108 -19.54 5.33 22.29
CA HIS A 108 -20.61 4.77 23.10
C HIS A 108 -20.08 3.73 24.10
N SER A 109 -20.69 3.66 25.29
CA SER A 109 -20.33 2.74 26.39
C SER A 109 -20.44 1.24 26.08
N ASN A 110 -20.90 0.86 24.88
CA ASN A 110 -21.05 -0.53 24.43
C ASN A 110 -19.90 -0.94 23.51
N VAL A 111 -18.92 -0.06 23.32
CA VAL A 111 -17.68 -0.34 22.60
C VAL A 111 -16.64 -0.76 23.63
N THR A 112 -15.98 -1.89 23.40
CA THR A 112 -14.95 -2.43 24.31
C THR A 112 -13.56 -2.20 23.75
N TYR A 113 -12.72 -1.53 24.53
CA TYR A 113 -11.33 -1.23 24.20
C TYR A 113 -10.55 -0.97 25.50
N ASN A 114 -9.23 -0.84 25.41
CA ASN A 114 -8.39 -0.44 26.53
C ASN A 114 -8.53 1.07 26.78
N GLU A 115 -9.22 1.45 27.86
CA GLU A 115 -9.43 2.84 28.25
C GLU A 115 -8.25 3.41 29.06
N PRO A 116 -7.97 4.72 28.97
CA PRO A 116 -8.60 5.71 28.08
C PRO A 116 -8.03 5.69 26.65
N CYS A 117 -8.68 6.41 25.74
CA CYS A 117 -8.06 6.74 24.44
C CYS A 117 -6.72 7.45 24.66
N LEU A 118 -5.76 7.16 23.79
CA LEU A 118 -4.43 7.74 23.78
C LEU A 118 -4.35 8.88 22.73
N PRO A 119 -3.47 9.87 22.91
CA PRO A 119 -3.20 10.86 21.87
C PRO A 119 -2.64 10.20 20.61
N GLN A 120 -3.14 10.58 19.44
CA GLN A 120 -2.53 10.19 18.17
C GLN A 120 -1.18 10.91 18.01
N ASN A 121 -0.10 10.14 17.95
CA ASN A 121 1.23 10.60 17.54
C ASN A 121 2.09 9.46 16.92
N ILE A 122 1.43 8.37 16.52
CA ILE A 122 2.09 7.12 16.12
C ILE A 122 2.06 6.87 14.61
N VAL A 123 1.33 7.70 13.86
CA VAL A 123 1.29 7.66 12.38
C VAL A 123 1.40 9.08 11.84
N ASP A 124 2.37 9.30 10.95
CA ASP A 124 2.45 10.51 10.13
C ASP A 124 1.76 10.23 8.79
N PHE A 125 0.48 10.58 8.69
CA PHE A 125 -0.33 10.33 7.49
C PHE A 125 0.18 11.12 6.27
N SER A 126 0.77 12.30 6.48
CA SER A 126 1.33 13.11 5.40
C SER A 126 2.58 12.46 4.82
N ALA A 127 3.51 12.01 5.67
CA ALA A 127 4.70 11.29 5.23
C ALA A 127 4.34 9.95 4.57
N ALA A 128 3.39 9.20 5.16
CA ALA A 128 2.90 7.95 4.59
C ALA A 128 2.29 8.16 3.19
N ARG A 129 1.45 9.19 3.00
CA ARG A 129 0.85 9.51 1.69
C ARG A 129 1.91 9.88 0.67
N SER A 130 2.88 10.71 1.05
CA SER A 130 3.98 11.10 0.17
C SER A 130 4.81 9.89 -0.29
N TYR A 131 5.16 9.00 0.64
CA TYR A 131 5.90 7.77 0.34
C TYR A 131 5.08 6.86 -0.59
N LEU A 132 3.83 6.58 -0.25
CA LEU A 132 2.99 5.64 -1.00
C LEU A 132 2.63 6.14 -2.40
N ASN A 133 2.41 7.45 -2.59
CA ASN A 133 2.23 8.03 -3.93
C ASN A 133 3.50 7.90 -4.78
N GLN A 134 4.67 8.18 -4.20
CA GLN A 134 5.94 8.01 -4.89
C GLN A 134 6.21 6.54 -5.24
N ALA A 135 6.01 5.64 -4.28
CA ALA A 135 6.17 4.20 -4.44
C ALA A 135 5.25 3.64 -5.53
N SER A 136 3.96 3.96 -5.44
CA SER A 136 2.94 3.59 -6.43
C SER A 136 3.34 4.03 -7.85
N SER A 137 3.83 5.26 -7.99
CA SER A 137 4.30 5.79 -9.28
C SER A 137 5.59 5.12 -9.78
N ILE A 138 6.49 4.68 -8.91
CA ILE A 138 7.72 3.98 -9.32
C ILE A 138 7.40 2.55 -9.74
N TRP A 139 6.56 1.87 -8.96
CA TRP A 139 6.15 0.50 -9.23
C TRP A 139 5.33 0.40 -10.52
N SER A 140 4.55 1.42 -10.87
CA SER A 140 3.82 1.45 -12.15
C SER A 140 4.70 1.50 -13.39
N THR A 141 5.97 1.92 -13.26
CA THR A 141 6.94 1.96 -14.37
C THR A 141 7.65 0.63 -14.62
N GLN A 142 7.45 -0.37 -13.76
CA GLN A 142 8.10 -1.67 -13.92
C GLN A 142 7.57 -2.37 -15.17
N ALA A 143 8.48 -2.92 -15.98
CA ALA A 143 8.09 -3.68 -17.16
C ALA A 143 7.45 -5.00 -16.76
N SER A 144 6.41 -5.42 -17.49
CA SER A 144 5.79 -6.74 -17.31
C SER A 144 6.84 -7.84 -17.50
N THR A 145 6.91 -8.78 -16.56
CA THR A 145 7.84 -9.91 -16.60
C THR A 145 7.15 -11.25 -16.83
N GLY A 146 5.82 -11.30 -16.67
CA GLY A 146 4.99 -12.47 -16.97
C GLY A 146 4.11 -12.29 -18.21
N THR A 147 3.26 -13.27 -18.46
CA THR A 147 2.26 -13.26 -19.53
C THR A 147 0.87 -12.95 -18.99
N VAL A 148 0.11 -12.16 -19.75
CA VAL A 148 -1.29 -11.83 -19.49
C VAL A 148 -2.13 -12.41 -20.62
N SER A 149 -3.19 -13.15 -20.30
CA SER A 149 -4.16 -13.64 -21.28
C SER A 149 -5.59 -13.50 -20.77
N LEU A 150 -6.46 -12.91 -21.57
CA LEU A 150 -7.89 -12.74 -21.27
C LEU A 150 -8.71 -13.55 -22.27
N GLU A 151 -9.33 -14.63 -21.81
CA GLU A 151 -10.17 -15.50 -22.63
C GLU A 151 -11.48 -15.82 -21.91
N TRP A 152 -12.61 -15.57 -22.58
CA TRP A 152 -13.96 -15.91 -22.10
C TRP A 152 -14.26 -15.41 -20.66
N GLY A 153 -13.77 -14.22 -20.32
CA GLY A 153 -13.95 -13.62 -18.98
C GLY A 153 -13.04 -14.21 -17.90
N THR A 154 -12.02 -14.98 -18.28
CA THR A 154 -10.95 -15.43 -17.38
C THR A 154 -9.67 -14.67 -17.73
N LEU A 155 -9.13 -13.94 -16.75
CA LEU A 155 -7.83 -13.30 -16.83
C LEU A 155 -6.79 -14.19 -16.13
N ASP A 156 -5.83 -14.70 -16.90
CA ASP A 156 -4.69 -15.46 -16.38
C ASP A 156 -3.43 -14.58 -16.39
N LEU A 157 -2.83 -14.43 -15.21
CA LEU A 157 -1.53 -13.81 -14.99
C LEU A 157 -0.53 -14.92 -14.65
N VAL A 158 0.46 -15.16 -15.51
CA VAL A 158 1.43 -16.23 -15.33
C VAL A 158 2.86 -15.68 -15.28
N GLY A 159 3.49 -15.86 -14.13
CA GLY A 159 4.86 -15.47 -13.84
C GLY A 159 5.72 -16.68 -13.49
N SER A 160 7.02 -16.59 -13.76
CA SER A 160 8.01 -17.65 -13.51
C SER A 160 9.21 -17.20 -12.70
N SER A 161 9.31 -15.90 -12.40
CA SER A 161 10.37 -15.33 -11.57
C SER A 161 10.21 -15.79 -10.13
N THR A 162 11.29 -16.23 -9.50
CA THR A 162 11.31 -16.58 -8.07
C THR A 162 11.41 -15.36 -7.17
N GLU A 163 11.62 -14.17 -7.72
CA GLU A 163 11.79 -12.92 -6.98
C GLU A 163 10.57 -12.01 -7.17
N LEU A 164 10.43 -11.40 -8.36
CA LEU A 164 9.34 -10.49 -8.70
C LEU A 164 8.70 -10.84 -10.06
N ASN A 165 7.37 -10.94 -10.05
CA ASN A 165 6.51 -11.09 -11.21
C ASN A 165 5.65 -9.82 -11.37
N VAL A 166 5.84 -9.10 -12.48
CA VAL A 166 5.13 -7.85 -12.77
C VAL A 166 4.13 -8.09 -13.88
N PHE A 167 2.91 -7.59 -13.70
CA PHE A 167 1.86 -7.57 -14.71
C PHE A 167 1.30 -6.16 -14.81
N ASN A 168 1.16 -5.65 -16.03
CA ASN A 168 0.60 -4.32 -16.28
C ASN A 168 -0.73 -4.48 -17.02
N LEU A 169 -1.80 -3.95 -16.42
CA LEU A 169 -3.17 -4.04 -16.89
C LEU A 169 -3.79 -2.65 -17.02
N THR A 170 -4.93 -2.61 -17.68
CA THR A 170 -5.86 -1.49 -17.76
C THR A 170 -7.12 -1.81 -16.96
N THR A 171 -7.84 -0.78 -16.52
CA THR A 171 -9.16 -0.97 -15.88
C THR A 171 -10.15 -1.79 -16.73
N GLN A 172 -10.05 -1.74 -18.06
CA GLN A 172 -10.92 -2.48 -18.98
C GLN A 172 -10.67 -3.99 -18.91
N GLU A 173 -9.43 -4.41 -18.64
CA GLU A 173 -9.07 -5.84 -18.50
C GLU A 173 -9.56 -6.45 -17.18
N LEU A 174 -10.14 -5.65 -16.29
CA LEU A 174 -10.72 -6.10 -15.02
C LEU A 174 -12.23 -6.36 -15.09
N ASP A 175 -12.85 -6.23 -16.27
CA ASP A 175 -14.21 -6.70 -16.53
C ASP A 175 -14.20 -8.22 -16.77
N ILE A 176 -14.13 -8.98 -15.68
CA ILE A 176 -13.83 -10.42 -15.68
C ILE A 176 -14.71 -11.18 -14.69
N ASN A 177 -14.88 -12.48 -14.95
CA ASN A 177 -15.53 -13.42 -14.04
C ASN A 177 -14.51 -14.16 -13.15
N THR A 178 -13.30 -14.36 -13.67
CA THR A 178 -12.23 -15.11 -12.98
C THR A 178 -10.89 -14.42 -13.16
N LEU A 179 -10.14 -14.29 -12.06
CA LEU A 179 -8.74 -13.90 -12.05
C LEU A 179 -7.88 -15.04 -11.50
N ASN A 180 -6.97 -15.56 -12.32
CA ASN A 180 -5.99 -16.55 -11.92
C ASN A 180 -4.61 -15.91 -11.87
N ILE A 181 -3.89 -16.09 -10.77
CA ILE A 181 -2.49 -15.68 -10.65
C ILE A 181 -1.63 -16.91 -10.38
N THR A 182 -0.67 -17.16 -11.25
CA THR A 182 0.27 -18.26 -11.15
C THR A 182 1.67 -17.70 -11.04
N ALA A 183 2.33 -17.92 -9.90
CA ALA A 183 3.73 -17.56 -9.67
C ALA A 183 4.36 -18.52 -8.64
N PRO A 184 5.69 -18.61 -8.52
CA PRO A 184 6.34 -19.37 -7.45
C PRO A 184 5.86 -18.93 -6.04
N ALA A 185 5.76 -19.88 -5.10
CA ALA A 185 5.08 -19.71 -3.82
C ALA A 185 5.51 -18.50 -2.98
N ASP A 186 6.81 -18.21 -2.97
CA ASP A 186 7.42 -17.13 -2.18
C ASP A 186 7.85 -15.93 -3.05
N SER A 187 7.43 -15.90 -4.32
CA SER A 187 7.73 -14.77 -5.20
C SER A 187 6.72 -13.64 -5.01
N THR A 188 7.19 -12.40 -5.16
CA THR A 188 6.34 -11.23 -5.13
C THR A 188 5.60 -11.07 -6.45
N VAL A 189 4.31 -10.76 -6.39
CA VAL A 189 3.48 -10.38 -7.54
C VAL A 189 3.07 -8.93 -7.40
N LEU A 190 3.45 -8.12 -8.39
CA LEU A 190 3.02 -6.74 -8.55
C LEU A 190 2.11 -6.62 -9.77
N VAL A 191 0.84 -6.29 -9.54
CA VAL A 191 -0.13 -6.02 -10.61
C VAL A 191 -0.36 -4.51 -10.67
N ASN A 192 0.20 -3.84 -11.67
CA ASN A 192 -0.05 -2.43 -11.90
C ASN A 192 -1.29 -2.26 -12.78
N VAL A 193 -2.20 -1.37 -12.39
CA VAL A 193 -3.44 -1.12 -13.13
C VAL A 193 -3.53 0.36 -13.47
N SER A 194 -3.57 0.66 -14.77
CA SER A 194 -3.83 2.00 -15.31
C SER A 194 -5.33 2.28 -15.40
N GLY A 195 -5.72 3.54 -15.25
CA GLY A 195 -7.11 4.01 -15.33
C GLY A 195 -7.65 4.56 -14.01
N SER A 196 -8.55 5.55 -14.12
CA SER A 196 -9.02 6.36 -12.98
C SER A 196 -10.25 5.81 -12.25
N ASN A 197 -11.01 4.92 -12.88
CA ASN A 197 -12.23 4.33 -12.32
C ASN A 197 -12.16 2.80 -12.38
N VAL A 198 -11.98 2.19 -11.22
CA VAL A 198 -11.83 0.74 -11.07
C VAL A 198 -13.15 0.15 -10.59
N ILE A 199 -13.64 -0.87 -11.30
CA ILE A 199 -14.78 -1.69 -10.87
C ILE A 199 -14.33 -3.14 -10.87
N MET A 200 -14.38 -3.77 -9.71
CA MET A 200 -14.09 -5.18 -9.51
C MET A 200 -15.26 -5.79 -8.74
N GLU A 201 -16.13 -6.49 -9.45
CA GLU A 201 -17.35 -7.03 -8.86
C GLU A 201 -17.65 -8.45 -9.29
N ASN A 202 -18.14 -9.26 -8.35
CA ASN A 202 -18.69 -10.60 -8.61
C ASN A 202 -17.74 -11.55 -9.37
N PHE A 203 -16.43 -11.48 -9.11
CA PHE A 203 -15.42 -12.34 -9.72
C PHE A 203 -14.77 -13.29 -8.71
N GLY A 204 -14.30 -14.43 -9.19
CA GLY A 204 -13.48 -15.37 -8.42
C GLY A 204 -11.99 -15.08 -8.60
N MET A 205 -11.22 -15.09 -7.51
CA MET A 205 -9.76 -14.89 -7.55
C MET A 205 -9.02 -16.10 -7.00
N PHE A 206 -8.11 -16.68 -7.78
CA PHE A 206 -7.39 -17.90 -7.44
C PHE A 206 -5.88 -17.73 -7.57
N LEU A 207 -5.16 -17.97 -6.47
CA LEU A 207 -3.71 -18.03 -6.44
C LEU A 207 -3.25 -19.49 -6.63
N LYS A 208 -2.28 -19.71 -7.53
CA LYS A 208 -1.79 -21.05 -7.93
C LYS A 208 -0.32 -21.25 -7.55
N ASN A 209 0.16 -22.49 -7.63
CA ASN A 209 1.56 -22.88 -7.36
C ASN A 209 2.08 -22.56 -5.95
N GLY A 210 1.19 -22.54 -4.96
CA GLY A 210 1.54 -22.23 -3.57
C GLY A 210 1.69 -20.75 -3.27
N LEU A 211 1.45 -19.86 -4.25
CA LEU A 211 1.38 -18.42 -4.04
C LEU A 211 0.32 -18.09 -2.99
N THR A 212 0.67 -17.22 -2.05
CA THR A 212 -0.25 -16.74 -1.00
C THR A 212 -0.51 -15.24 -1.13
N SER A 213 -1.62 -14.77 -0.58
CA SER A 213 -2.04 -13.37 -0.68
C SER A 213 -1.09 -12.39 0.00
N ASN A 214 -0.25 -12.84 0.92
CA ASN A 214 0.83 -12.06 1.53
C ASN A 214 1.81 -11.48 0.49
N TYR A 215 1.95 -12.11 -0.68
CA TYR A 215 2.93 -11.73 -1.69
C TYR A 215 2.32 -11.06 -2.92
N VAL A 216 1.03 -10.75 -2.92
CA VAL A 216 0.34 -10.12 -4.05
C VAL A 216 -0.02 -8.68 -3.71
N LEU A 217 0.43 -7.73 -4.53
CA LEU A 217 0.05 -6.33 -4.46
C LEU A 217 -0.58 -5.86 -5.77
N PHE A 218 -1.78 -5.29 -5.68
CA PHE A 218 -2.41 -4.52 -6.75
C PHE A 218 -2.14 -3.04 -6.53
N ASN A 219 -1.50 -2.42 -7.51
CA ASN A 219 -1.13 -1.01 -7.51
C ASN A 219 -2.01 -0.24 -8.51
N PHE A 220 -3.04 0.42 -8.00
CA PHE A 220 -3.97 1.27 -8.77
C PHE A 220 -3.49 2.73 -8.72
N TYR A 221 -2.43 3.00 -9.48
CA TYR A 221 -1.64 4.22 -9.35
C TYR A 221 -2.30 5.49 -9.95
N GLU A 222 -3.38 5.34 -10.73
CA GLU A 222 -4.17 6.44 -11.29
C GLU A 222 -5.59 6.51 -10.74
N ALA A 223 -5.98 5.54 -9.90
CA ALA A 223 -7.37 5.39 -9.49
C ALA A 223 -7.81 6.55 -8.59
N THR A 224 -8.96 7.12 -8.93
CA THR A 224 -9.69 8.12 -8.14
C THR A 224 -10.96 7.54 -7.50
N SER A 225 -11.44 6.42 -8.05
CA SER A 225 -12.52 5.61 -7.51
C SER A 225 -12.19 4.13 -7.67
N LEU A 226 -12.51 3.34 -6.64
CA LEU A 226 -12.39 1.89 -6.67
C LEU A 226 -13.62 1.27 -6.01
N LYS A 227 -14.36 0.48 -6.78
CA LYS A 227 -15.45 -0.34 -6.27
C LYS A 227 -15.01 -1.79 -6.17
N LEU A 228 -15.15 -2.36 -4.98
CA LEU A 228 -14.88 -3.77 -4.70
C LEU A 228 -16.08 -4.40 -3.98
N THR A 229 -16.78 -5.32 -4.66
CA THR A 229 -18.00 -5.94 -4.12
C THR A 229 -18.19 -7.38 -4.59
N GLY A 230 -18.80 -8.22 -3.75
CA GLY A 230 -19.23 -9.56 -4.16
C GLY A 230 -18.10 -10.51 -4.54
N CYS A 231 -16.88 -10.30 -4.00
CA CYS A 231 -15.72 -11.12 -4.30
C CYS A 231 -14.91 -11.43 -3.03
N GLU A 232 -14.14 -12.53 -3.09
CA GLU A 232 -13.02 -12.76 -2.19
C GLU A 232 -11.74 -12.33 -2.89
N PHE A 233 -11.14 -11.25 -2.40
CA PHE A 233 -9.94 -10.64 -2.96
C PHE A 233 -8.69 -11.14 -2.23
N ASN A 234 -7.77 -11.77 -2.96
CA ASN A 234 -6.60 -12.43 -2.43
C ASN A 234 -5.32 -11.65 -2.76
N GLY A 235 -5.08 -10.58 -2.02
CA GLY A 235 -3.92 -9.71 -2.19
C GLY A 235 -4.12 -8.37 -1.50
N SER A 236 -3.05 -7.59 -1.39
CA SER A 236 -3.11 -6.21 -0.91
C SER A 236 -3.44 -5.24 -2.04
N ILE A 237 -4.10 -4.14 -1.70
CA ILE A 237 -4.56 -3.09 -2.62
C ILE A 237 -3.91 -1.77 -2.19
N LEU A 238 -3.22 -1.13 -3.13
CA LEU A 238 -2.70 0.23 -3.01
C LEU A 238 -3.41 1.12 -4.05
N ALA A 239 -4.29 2.00 -3.57
CA ALA A 239 -5.04 2.95 -4.39
C ALA A 239 -5.07 4.34 -3.69
N PRO A 240 -3.91 4.99 -3.53
CA PRO A 240 -3.71 6.03 -2.51
C PRO A 240 -4.56 7.30 -2.72
N ASP A 241 -5.03 7.55 -3.94
CA ASP A 241 -5.89 8.69 -4.28
C ASP A 241 -7.35 8.29 -4.57
N ALA A 242 -7.71 7.01 -4.39
CA ALA A 242 -9.03 6.49 -4.69
C ALA A 242 -9.99 6.55 -3.49
N ALA A 243 -11.19 7.10 -3.72
CA ALA A 243 -12.33 6.88 -2.84
C ALA A 243 -12.84 5.44 -3.06
N ILE A 244 -12.92 4.66 -1.99
CA ILE A 244 -13.19 3.22 -2.07
C ILE A 244 -14.64 2.93 -1.68
N ASP A 245 -15.35 2.26 -2.59
CA ASP A 245 -16.64 1.61 -2.34
C ASP A 245 -16.39 0.13 -2.00
N PHE A 246 -16.42 -0.19 -0.70
CA PHE A 246 -16.02 -1.50 -0.15
C PHE A 246 -17.23 -2.31 0.38
N GLN A 247 -18.19 -2.60 -0.50
CA GLN A 247 -19.46 -3.25 -0.16
C GLN A 247 -19.39 -4.79 -0.16
N TYR A 248 -19.36 -5.40 1.02
CA TYR A 248 -19.32 -6.86 1.23
C TYR A 248 -18.23 -7.70 0.53
N PRO A 249 -17.03 -7.18 0.18
CA PRO A 249 -15.97 -8.10 -0.19
C PRO A 249 -15.46 -8.84 1.05
N ILE A 250 -14.82 -9.99 0.80
CA ILE A 250 -13.84 -10.54 1.72
C ILE A 250 -12.47 -10.13 1.17
N LEU A 251 -11.63 -9.51 1.98
CA LEU A 251 -10.27 -9.15 1.59
C LEU A 251 -9.26 -9.90 2.47
N ASN A 252 -8.44 -10.74 1.84
CA ASN A 252 -7.28 -11.37 2.45
C ASN A 252 -6.03 -10.56 2.09
N GLY A 253 -5.82 -9.43 2.76
CA GLY A 253 -4.74 -8.51 2.42
C GLY A 253 -4.85 -7.17 3.11
N THR A 254 -3.99 -6.23 2.74
CA THR A 254 -4.03 -4.84 3.22
C THR A 254 -4.76 -3.94 2.22
N LEU A 255 -5.60 -3.01 2.68
CA LEU A 255 -6.23 -1.98 1.83
C LEU A 255 -5.69 -0.60 2.19
N ILE A 256 -5.11 0.08 1.20
CA ILE A 256 -4.65 1.46 1.30
C ILE A 256 -5.43 2.30 0.29
N GLY A 257 -6.12 3.34 0.79
CA GLY A 257 -6.99 4.18 -0.03
C GLY A 257 -7.02 5.64 0.41
N LYS A 258 -7.69 6.49 -0.36
CA LYS A 258 -7.96 7.87 0.06
C LYS A 258 -9.00 7.91 1.17
N SER A 259 -10.15 7.28 0.96
CA SER A 259 -11.28 7.27 1.90
C SER A 259 -12.17 6.04 1.70
N ILE A 260 -13.00 5.73 2.70
CA ILE A 260 -14.17 4.85 2.57
C ILE A 260 -15.34 5.65 3.16
N GLY A 261 -16.27 6.09 2.33
CA GLY A 261 -17.24 7.11 2.74
C GLY A 261 -18.65 6.92 2.23
N GLU A 262 -19.55 7.80 2.67
CA GLU A 262 -20.96 7.78 2.25
C GLU A 262 -21.13 7.79 0.72
N PRO A 263 -22.16 7.09 0.21
CA PRO A 263 -23.21 6.35 0.96
C PRO A 263 -22.78 4.94 1.41
N TYR A 264 -21.50 4.58 1.31
CA TYR A 264 -21.02 3.20 1.39
C TYR A 264 -20.64 2.79 2.83
N THR A 265 -21.65 2.64 3.69
CA THR A 265 -21.45 2.38 5.12
C THR A 265 -21.39 0.89 5.51
N ARG A 266 -21.53 -0.02 4.55
CA ARG A 266 -21.57 -1.47 4.79
C ARG A 266 -20.26 -2.12 4.38
N CYS A 267 -19.24 -1.92 5.20
CA CYS A 267 -17.89 -2.43 4.95
C CYS A 267 -17.85 -3.97 4.93
N GLY A 268 -17.07 -4.50 4.01
CA GLY A 268 -16.73 -5.93 3.93
C GLY A 268 -15.96 -6.47 5.13
N THR A 269 -15.57 -7.74 5.00
CA THR A 269 -14.70 -8.44 5.97
C THR A 269 -13.27 -8.32 5.50
N MET A 270 -12.34 -7.99 6.40
CA MET A 270 -10.91 -8.03 6.10
C MET A 270 -10.24 -9.02 7.04
N TYR A 271 -9.51 -9.99 6.50
CA TYR A 271 -8.64 -10.87 7.27
C TYR A 271 -7.23 -10.28 7.34
N HIS A 272 -6.60 -10.45 8.50
CA HIS A 272 -5.25 -9.95 8.76
C HIS A 272 -4.22 -10.80 8.02
N VAL A 273 -3.94 -10.40 6.78
CA VAL A 273 -2.92 -10.97 5.92
C VAL A 273 -1.97 -9.84 5.49
N PRO A 274 -0.96 -9.48 6.30
CA PRO A 274 -0.04 -8.40 5.99
C PRO A 274 0.75 -8.69 4.72
N PHE A 275 1.07 -7.64 3.96
CA PHE A 275 1.96 -7.79 2.81
C PHE A 275 3.39 -8.10 3.27
N GLN A 276 4.01 -9.10 2.65
CA GLN A 276 5.34 -9.63 2.94
C GLN A 276 6.24 -9.70 1.70
N GLY A 277 5.74 -9.27 0.53
CA GLY A 277 6.53 -9.25 -0.69
C GLY A 277 7.62 -8.18 -0.68
N ASP A 278 8.64 -8.42 -1.49
CA ASP A 278 9.75 -7.51 -1.71
C ASP A 278 9.53 -6.71 -3.00
N LEU A 279 9.27 -5.42 -2.86
CA LEU A 279 9.04 -4.53 -4.00
C LEU A 279 10.33 -3.81 -4.42
N PRO A 280 10.38 -3.32 -5.67
CA PRO A 280 11.49 -2.49 -6.12
C PRO A 280 11.72 -1.30 -5.20
N ALA A 281 12.98 -1.03 -4.87
CA ALA A 281 13.36 0.06 -3.99
C ALA A 281 12.76 1.42 -4.41
N VAL A 282 12.27 2.15 -3.41
CA VAL A 282 11.75 3.51 -3.54
C VAL A 282 12.82 4.46 -2.98
N PRO A 283 13.39 5.38 -3.78
CA PRO A 283 14.39 6.30 -3.28
C PRO A 283 13.82 7.21 -2.21
N GLU A 284 14.37 7.14 -0.99
CA GLU A 284 13.99 8.06 0.09
C GLU A 284 14.11 9.53 -0.35
N PRO A 285 13.18 10.42 0.02
CA PRO A 285 13.21 11.84 -0.36
C PRO A 285 14.55 12.53 -0.04
N ALA A 286 15.21 12.14 1.05
CA ALA A 286 16.53 12.66 1.44
C ALA A 286 17.67 12.24 0.48
N THR A 287 17.56 11.07 -0.15
CA THR A 287 18.55 10.57 -1.11
C THR A 287 18.56 11.44 -2.36
N LEU A 288 17.39 11.85 -2.85
CA LEU A 288 17.26 12.77 -3.99
C LEU A 288 17.92 14.13 -3.71
N LEU A 289 17.72 14.70 -2.50
CA LEU A 289 18.36 15.96 -2.10
C LEU A 289 19.89 15.85 -2.02
N LEU A 290 20.42 14.73 -1.53
CA LEU A 290 21.86 14.46 -1.49
C LEU A 290 22.46 14.29 -2.90
N PHE A 291 21.74 13.64 -3.82
CA PHE A 291 22.17 13.52 -5.22
C PHE A 291 22.17 14.88 -5.93
N VAL A 292 21.12 15.69 -5.74
CA VAL A 292 21.04 17.03 -6.35
C VAL A 292 22.12 17.95 -5.80
N SER A 293 22.32 17.99 -4.48
CA SER A 293 23.37 18.80 -3.86
C SER A 293 24.78 18.32 -4.25
N GLY A 294 25.01 17.01 -4.32
CA GLY A 294 26.27 16.43 -4.80
C GLY A 294 26.58 16.80 -6.25
N ALA A 295 25.59 16.72 -7.15
CA ALA A 295 25.72 17.13 -8.54
C ALA A 295 26.00 18.63 -8.69
N PHE A 296 25.36 19.46 -7.86
CA PHE A 296 25.59 20.91 -7.83
C PHE A 296 27.03 21.26 -7.40
N LEU A 297 27.52 20.62 -6.33
CA LEU A 297 28.89 20.79 -5.83
C LEU A 297 29.95 20.32 -6.85
N LEU A 298 29.67 19.26 -7.61
CA LEU A 298 30.53 18.78 -8.70
C LEU A 298 30.57 19.77 -9.88
N ALA A 299 29.44 20.39 -10.21
CA ALA A 299 29.37 21.41 -11.26
C ALA A 299 30.10 22.71 -10.87
N GLU A 300 30.02 23.13 -9.60
CA GLU A 300 30.78 24.27 -9.08
C GLU A 300 32.29 24.03 -9.08
N LYS A 301 32.75 22.85 -8.63
CA LYS A 301 34.18 22.49 -8.68
C LYS A 301 34.75 22.50 -10.10
N LYS A 302 33.96 22.12 -11.11
CA LYS A 302 34.37 22.22 -12.53
C LYS A 302 34.51 23.67 -13.00
N LYS A 303 33.62 24.58 -12.59
CA LYS A 303 33.71 26.02 -12.96
C LYS A 303 34.95 26.71 -12.38
N ILE A 304 35.38 26.33 -11.18
CA ILE A 304 36.56 26.92 -10.52
C ILE A 304 37.86 26.50 -11.23
N LYS A 305 37.94 25.25 -11.72
CA LYS A 305 39.11 24.75 -12.46
C LYS A 305 39.29 25.32 -13.87
N PHE A 306 38.26 25.92 -14.47
CA PHE A 306 38.35 26.59 -15.78
C PHE A 306 38.69 28.09 -15.69
N LYS A 307 38.78 28.65 -14.48
CA LYS A 307 39.13 30.06 -14.23
C LYS A 307 40.56 30.25 -13.69
N GLN A 308 41.39 29.21 -13.70
CA GLN A 308 42.83 29.27 -13.43
C GLN A 308 43.59 28.84 -14.67
#